data_AF-A0A447KWM4-F1
#
_entry.id   AF-A0A447KWM4-F1
#
_cell.length_a   1.000
_cell.length_b   1.000
_cell.length_c   1.000
_cell.angle_alpha   90.00
_cell.angle_beta   90.00
_cell.angle_gamma   90.00
#
_symmetry.space_group_name_H-M   'P 1'
#
loop_
_entity.id
_entity.type
_entity.pdbx_description
1 polymer ?
#
loop_
_entity_poly.entity_id
_entity_poly.type
_entity_poly.pdbx_seq_one_letter_code
_entity_poly.pdbx_strand_id
1 'polypeptide(L)' 'MIPPETQRWFAERMQPKKTLVLDASHASLASHADDIVTLIDEAANY' A
#
# COMPACT_ATOMS: atom_id res chain seq x y z
N MET A 1 -2.61 14.71 1.71
CA MET A 1 -2.38 13.26 1.78
C MET A 1 -3.22 12.68 2.90
N ILE A 2 -3.87 11.54 2.68
CA ILE A 2 -4.75 10.90 3.66
C ILE A 2 -3.91 10.48 4.90
N PRO A 3 -4.33 10.79 6.14
CA PRO A 3 -3.61 10.38 7.34
C PRO A 3 -3.44 8.86 7.43
N PRO A 4 -2.31 8.33 7.96
CA PRO A 4 -2.06 6.88 8.05
C PRO A 4 -3.12 6.11 8.85
N GLU A 5 -3.73 6.73 9.85
CA GLU A 5 -4.85 6.14 10.61
C GLU A 5 -6.11 5.97 9.75
N THR A 6 -6.44 6.94 8.90
CA THR A 6 -7.56 6.85 7.97
C THR A 6 -7.31 5.81 6.88
N GLN A 7 -6.07 5.70 6.39
CA GLN A 7 -5.68 4.65 5.45
C GLN A 7 -5.83 3.24 6.07
N ARG A 8 -5.42 3.06 7.33
CA ARG A 8 -5.61 1.80 8.07
C ARG A 8 -7.08 1.44 8.21
N TRP A 9 -7.93 2.40 8.58
CA TRP A 9 -9.39 2.19 8.65
C TRP A 9 -10.01 1.79 7.30
N PHE A 10 -9.55 2.36 6.19
CA PHE A 10 -9.98 1.94 4.86
C PHE A 10 -9.56 0.49 4.55
N ALA A 11 -8.31 0.12 4.86
CA ALA A 11 -7.80 -1.22 4.64
C ALA A 11 -8.58 -2.27 5.46
N GLU A 12 -8.89 -1.99 6.73
CA GLU A 12 -9.69 -2.86 7.60
C GLU A 12 -11.08 -3.13 7.01
N ARG A 13 -11.73 -2.10 6.44
CA ARG A 13 -13.03 -2.24 5.77
C ARG A 13 -12.98 -2.99 4.45
N MET A 14 -11.88 -2.86 3.71
CA MET A 14 -11.70 -3.50 2.40
C MET A 14 -11.43 -5.00 2.52
N GLN A 15 -10.89 -5.46 3.67
CA GLN A 15 -10.46 -6.85 3.90
C GLN A 15 -9.56 -7.39 2.76
N PRO A 16 -8.48 -6.68 2.39
CA PRO A 16 -7.59 -7.14 1.33
C PRO A 16 -6.85 -8.41 1.75
N LYS A 17 -6.46 -9.24 0.78
CA LYS A 17 -5.62 -10.43 1.03
C LYS A 17 -4.25 -10.05 1.64
N LYS A 18 -3.72 -8.88 1.31
CA LYS A 18 -2.44 -8.35 1.80
C LYS A 18 -2.48 -6.82 1.85
N THR A 19 -1.87 -6.24 2.88
CA THR A 19 -1.72 -4.78 3.05
C THR A 19 -0.24 -4.45 3.20
N LEU A 20 0.26 -3.50 2.40
CA LEU A 20 1.62 -2.95 2.50
C LEU A 20 1.58 -1.61 3.26
N VAL A 21 2.46 -1.44 4.24
CA VAL A 21 2.63 -0.18 4.99
C VAL A 21 4.04 0.33 4.73
N LEU A 22 4.16 1.58 4.30
CA LEU A 22 5.43 2.22 3.95
C LEU A 22 5.65 3.47 4.81
N ASP A 23 6.89 3.73 5.20
CA ASP A 23 7.29 5.00 5.79
C ASP A 23 7.50 6.05 4.68
N ALA A 24 6.38 6.52 4.12
CA ALA A 24 6.36 7.42 2.97
C ALA A 24 5.27 8.50 3.10
N SER A 25 5.48 9.61 2.40
CA SER A 25 4.47 10.67 2.22
C SER A 25 3.76 10.51 0.86
N HIS A 26 3.08 11.58 0.38
CA HIS A 26 3.02 11.96 -1.03
C HIS A 26 3.23 10.89 -2.11
N ALA A 27 4.46 10.97 -2.61
CA ALA A 27 4.99 10.22 -3.71
C ALA A 27 5.69 8.97 -3.20
N SER A 28 4.96 8.04 -2.58
CA SER A 28 5.49 6.73 -2.19
C SER A 28 6.05 5.96 -3.39
N LEU A 29 5.47 6.15 -4.58
CA LEU A 29 5.98 5.57 -5.83
C LEU A 29 7.39 6.07 -6.20
N ALA A 30 7.75 7.30 -5.82
CA ALA A 30 9.08 7.84 -6.09
C ALA A 30 10.14 7.34 -5.09
N SER A 31 9.75 7.08 -3.83
CA SER A 31 10.68 6.66 -2.78
C SER A 31 10.75 5.15 -2.55
N HIS A 32 9.70 4.41 -2.91
CA HIS A 32 9.54 2.97 -2.65
C HIS A 32 8.94 2.26 -3.87
N ALA A 33 9.48 2.54 -5.07
CA ALA A 33 8.97 1.98 -6.32
C ALA A 33 8.99 0.44 -6.30
N ASP A 34 10.10 -0.15 -5.87
CA ASP A 34 10.31 -1.60 -5.91
C ASP A 34 9.33 -2.35 -5.00
N ASP A 35 9.06 -1.84 -3.80
CA ASP A 35 8.10 -2.44 -2.86
C ASP A 35 6.68 -2.46 -3.44
N ILE A 36 6.29 -1.37 -4.13
CA ILE A 36 4.99 -1.22 -4.75
C ILE A 36 4.86 -2.14 -5.97
N VAL A 37 5.87 -2.18 -6.84
CA VAL A 37 5.88 -3.08 -8.01
C VAL A 37 5.81 -4.54 -7.56
N THR A 38 6.57 -4.91 -6.54
CA THR A 38 6.56 -6.26 -5.98
C THR A 38 5.15 -6.65 -5.49
N LEU A 39 4.47 -5.76 -4.76
CA LEU A 39 3.10 -6.02 -4.30
C LEU A 39 2.11 -6.23 -5.47
N ILE A 40 2.25 -5.43 -6.54
CA ILE A 40 1.41 -5.53 -7.74
C ILE A 40 1.67 -6.85 -8.47
N ASP A 41 2.93 -7.22 -8.67
CA ASP A 41 3.31 -8.46 -9.34
C ASP A 41 2.81 -9.68 -8.55
N GLU A 42 2.95 -9.68 -7.23
CA GLU A 42 2.36 -10.72 -6.38
C GLU A 42 0.85 -10.80 -6.58
N ALA A 43 0.14 -9.67 -6.52
CA ALA A 43 -1.31 -9.62 -6.68
C ALA A 43 -1.80 -10.07 -8.06
N ALA A 44 -1.00 -9.84 -9.12
CA ALA A 44 -1.34 -10.25 -10.48
C ALA A 44 -1.20 -11.76 -10.71
N ASN A 45 -0.37 -12.44 -9.91
CA ASN A 45 -0.14 -13.89 -10.00
C ASN A 45 -1.02 -14.70 -9.00
N TYR A 46 -2.01 -14.06 -8.38
CA TYR A 46 -2.89 -14.63 -7.33
C TYR A 46 -4.24 -15.14 -7.81
#